data_AF-A0A535KW97-F1
#
_entry.id   AF-A0A535KW97-F1
#
_cell.length_a   1.000
_cell.length_b   1.000
_cell.length_c   1.000
_cell.angle_alpha   90.00
_cell.angle_beta   90.00
_cell.angle_gamma   90.00
#
_symmetry.space_group_name_H-M   'P 1'
#
loop_
_entity.id
_entity.type
_entity.pdbx_description
1 polymer ?
#
loop_
_entity_poly.entity_id
_entity_poly.type
_entity_poly.pdbx_seq_one_letter_code
_entity_poly.pdbx_strand_id
1 'polypeptide(L)' 'MTRLVDLSMPVHRDMLTFPQIQPPTMLMYESWTEFAERIGAAAYGAKWLTASYLYIAGDHVGTHCDAV' A
#
# COMPACT_ATOMS: atom_id res chain seq x y z
N MET A 1 -10.75 30.55 1.34
CA MET A 1 -10.77 29.08 1.52
C MET A 1 -9.76 28.48 0.57
N THR A 2 -8.91 27.56 1.04
CA THR A 2 -7.93 26.87 0.20
C THR A 2 -8.45 25.47 -0.13
N ARG A 3 -8.41 25.08 -1.40
CA ARG A 3 -8.80 23.74 -1.86
C ARG A 3 -7.56 22.85 -1.91
N LEU A 4 -7.66 21.65 -1.34
CA LEU A 4 -6.67 20.59 -1.54
C LEU A 4 -7.13 19.71 -2.72
N VAL A 5 -6.18 19.40 -3.61
CA VAL A 5 -6.39 18.52 -4.76
C VAL A 5 -5.27 17.49 -4.74
N ASP A 6 -5.62 16.21 -4.77
CA ASP A 6 -4.65 15.13 -4.92
C ASP A 6 -4.29 14.98 -6.41
N LEU A 7 -2.98 15.01 -6.69
CA LEU A 7 -2.42 14.86 -8.03
C LEU A 7 -1.70 13.52 -8.20
N SER A 8 -1.80 12.65 -7.19
CA SER A 8 -1.15 11.34 -7.16
C SER A 8 -2.01 10.31 -7.87
N MET A 9 -1.38 9.40 -8.61
CA MET A 9 -2.06 8.21 -9.12
C MET A 9 -2.07 7.09 -8.06
N PRO A 10 -3.12 6.23 -8.03
CA PRO A 10 -3.06 5.01 -7.25
C PRO A 10 -1.89 4.13 -7.67
N VAL A 11 -1.18 3.58 -6.69
CA VAL A 11 -0.08 2.63 -6.91
C VAL A 11 -0.60 1.22 -6.70
N HIS A 12 -0.52 0.39 -7.74
CA HIS A 12 -1.01 -0.98 -7.69
C HIS A 12 -0.23 -1.88 -8.67
N ARG A 13 -0.41 -3.21 -8.57
CA ARG A 13 0.42 -4.20 -9.29
C ARG A 13 0.19 -4.14 -10.80
N ASP A 14 -1.03 -3.79 -11.17
CA ASP A 14 -1.48 -3.73 -12.56
C ASP A 14 -1.34 -2.30 -13.13
N MET A 15 -0.58 -1.41 -12.46
CA MET A 15 -0.34 -0.07 -12.96
C MET A 15 0.60 -0.10 -14.17
N LEU A 16 0.44 0.88 -15.06
CA LEU A 16 1.40 1.07 -16.14
C LEU A 16 2.72 1.58 -15.56
N THR A 17 3.81 0.91 -15.94
CA THR A 17 5.19 1.36 -15.70
C THR A 17 5.87 1.67 -17.03
N PHE A 18 6.99 2.38 -16.95
CA PHE A 18 7.85 2.58 -18.11
C PHE A 18 8.32 1.22 -18.66
N PRO A 19 8.43 1.02 -19.99
CA PRO A 19 8.87 -0.25 -20.55
C PRO A 19 10.15 -0.77 -19.89
N GLN A 20 10.14 -2.06 -19.52
CA GLN A 20 11.23 -2.77 -18.82
C GLN A 20 11.42 -2.42 -17.34
N ILE A 21 10.66 -1.47 -16.77
CA ILE A 21 10.60 -1.24 -15.33
C ILE A 21 9.57 -2.18 -14.71
N GLN A 22 9.98 -2.91 -13.67
CA GLN A 22 9.10 -3.84 -12.97
C GLN A 22 7.99 -3.07 -12.24
N PRO A 23 6.73 -3.57 -12.28
CA PRO A 23 5.68 -3.02 -11.44
C PRO A 23 6.00 -3.24 -9.94
N PRO A 24 5.34 -2.48 -9.04
CA PRO A 24 5.54 -2.68 -7.61
C PRO A 24 5.24 -4.12 -7.18
N THR A 25 6.14 -4.69 -6.37
CA THR A 25 5.88 -5.93 -5.64
C THR A 25 5.17 -5.59 -4.34
N MET A 26 4.14 -6.38 -4.07
CA MET A 26 3.09 -6.05 -3.13
C MET A 26 2.61 -7.33 -2.47
N LEU A 27 2.99 -7.53 -1.21
CA LEU A 27 2.70 -8.76 -0.46
C LEU A 27 2.10 -8.42 0.90
N MET A 28 0.85 -8.84 1.10
CA MET A 28 0.22 -8.85 2.42
C MET A 28 0.77 -10.04 3.21
N TYR A 29 1.43 -9.78 4.34
CA TYR A 29 1.83 -10.83 5.27
C TYR A 29 0.70 -11.18 6.22
N GLU A 30 0.02 -10.15 6.71
CA GLU A 30 -1.11 -10.29 7.59
C GLU A 30 -2.03 -9.08 7.43
N SER A 31 -3.26 -9.34 7.03
CA SER A 31 -4.30 -8.33 6.96
C SER A 31 -4.79 -7.94 8.35
N TRP A 32 -5.49 -6.83 8.38
CA TRP A 32 -6.06 -6.26 9.60
C TRP A 32 -7.04 -7.19 10.33
N THR A 33 -7.79 -7.98 9.55
CA THR A 33 -8.73 -8.98 10.05
C THR A 33 -7.99 -10.20 10.56
N GLU A 34 -7.02 -10.70 9.79
CA GLU A 34 -6.20 -11.86 10.19
C GLU A 34 -5.46 -11.58 11.50
N PHE A 35 -4.89 -10.38 11.67
CA PHE A 35 -4.25 -10.01 12.94
C PHE A 35 -5.24 -10.05 14.10
N ALA A 36 -6.40 -9.41 13.93
CA ALA A 36 -7.42 -9.31 14.96
C ALA A 36 -7.98 -10.68 15.38
N GLU A 37 -8.16 -11.58 14.42
CA GLU A 37 -8.56 -12.96 14.65
C GLU A 37 -7.45 -13.76 15.33
N ARG A 38 -6.22 -13.68 14.83
CA ARG A 38 -5.06 -14.43 15.37
C ARG A 38 -4.80 -14.12 16.84
N ILE A 39 -4.94 -12.86 17.26
CA ILE A 39 -4.72 -12.48 18.67
C ILE A 39 -5.97 -12.63 19.56
N GLY A 40 -7.11 -13.07 19.00
CA GLY A 40 -8.36 -13.24 19.71
C GLY A 40 -9.14 -11.96 20.03
N ALA A 41 -8.64 -10.78 19.62
CA ALA A 41 -9.28 -9.50 19.86
C ALA A 41 -10.64 -9.36 19.15
N ALA A 42 -10.82 -10.06 18.03
CA ALA A 42 -12.09 -10.12 17.31
C ALA A 42 -13.25 -10.63 18.19
N ALA A 43 -12.99 -11.54 19.14
CA ALA A 43 -13.99 -12.04 20.09
C ALA A 43 -14.48 -10.96 21.08
N TYR A 44 -13.69 -9.90 21.27
CA TYR A 44 -14.00 -8.75 22.11
C TYR A 44 -14.45 -7.53 21.29
N GLY A 45 -14.79 -7.73 20.02
CA GLY A 45 -15.34 -6.69 19.13
C GLY A 45 -14.30 -5.88 18.35
N ALA A 46 -13.00 -6.05 18.61
CA ALA A 46 -11.94 -5.40 17.86
C ALA A 46 -11.55 -6.23 16.63
N LYS A 47 -12.18 -5.93 15.47
CA LYS A 47 -12.04 -6.71 14.22
C LYS A 47 -11.07 -6.12 13.18
N TRP A 48 -10.46 -4.99 13.49
CA TRP A 48 -9.51 -4.30 12.62
C TRP A 48 -8.33 -3.86 13.47
N LEU A 49 -7.21 -4.56 13.33
CA LEU A 49 -5.96 -4.27 14.04
C LEU A 49 -4.78 -4.24 13.09
N THR A 50 -3.56 -4.09 13.61
CA THR A 50 -2.34 -3.83 12.84
C THR A 50 -2.14 -4.83 11.69
N ALA A 51 -2.08 -4.32 10.46
CA ALA A 51 -1.66 -5.11 9.30
C ALA A 51 -0.14 -5.05 9.12
N SER A 52 0.42 -6.08 8.48
CA SER A 52 1.83 -6.12 8.07
C SER A 52 1.96 -6.43 6.58
N TYR A 53 2.86 -5.69 5.92
CA TYR A 53 2.93 -5.65 4.47
C TYR A 53 4.37 -5.43 3.98
N LEU A 54 4.74 -6.08 2.88
CA LEU A 54 5.96 -5.80 2.13
C LEU A 54 5.64 -5.06 0.84
N TYR A 55 6.27 -3.90 0.69
CA TYR A 55 6.21 -3.09 -0.53
C TYR A 55 7.62 -2.89 -1.08
N ILE A 56 7.82 -3.25 -2.35
CA ILE A 56 9.06 -2.99 -3.09
C ILE A 56 8.68 -2.31 -4.40
N ALA A 57 9.25 -1.14 -4.66
CA ALA A 57 9.08 -0.42 -5.91
C ALA A 57 10.37 0.30 -6.30
N GLY A 58 10.51 0.60 -7.59
CA GLY A 58 11.50 1.55 -8.06
C GLY A 58 11.14 2.97 -7.61
N ASP A 59 12.16 3.80 -7.44
CA ASP A 59 12.02 5.22 -7.06
C ASP A 59 11.31 6.08 -8.12
N HIS A 60 11.26 5.61 -9.37
CA HIS A 60 10.53 6.26 -10.48
C HIS A 60 9.17 5.60 -10.79
N VAL A 61 8.63 4.78 -9.89
CA VAL A 61 7.32 4.11 -10.09
C VAL A 61 6.18 4.91 -9.45
N GLY A 62 5.19 5.28 -10.26
CA GLY A 62 4.04 6.10 -9.83
C GLY A 62 4.32 7.60 -9.90
N THR A 63 3.47 8.40 -9.25
CA THR A 63 3.75 9.84 -9.09
C THR A 63 4.96 9.99 -8.17
N HIS A 64 6.09 10.48 -8.70
CA HIS A 64 7.37 10.55 -7.99
C HIS A 64 8.05 11.92 -8.15
N CYS A 65 9.19 12.08 -7.50
CA CYS A 65 10.06 13.25 -7.61
C CYS A 65 11.47 12.78 -7.94
N ASP A 66 12.07 13.37 -8.97
CA ASP A 66 13.46 13.10 -9.33
C ASP A 66 14.40 13.87 -8.38
N ALA A 67 15.52 13.25 -8.00
CA ALA A 67 16.55 13.92 -7.23
C ALA A 67 17.22 15.06 -8.03
N VAL A 68 17.74 16.07 -7.33
CA VAL A 68 18.44 17.24 -7.89
C VAL A 68 19.94 17.16 -7.61
#